data_AF-A0A5C6ZXI9-F1
#
_entry.id   AF-A0A5C6ZXI9-F1
#
_cell.length_a   1.000
_cell.length_b   1.000
_cell.length_c   1.000
_cell.angle_alpha   90.00
_cell.angle_beta   90.00
_cell.angle_gamma   90.00
#
_symmetry.space_group_name_H-M   'P 1'
#
loop_
_entity.id
_entity.type
_entity.pdbx_description
1 polymer ?
#
loop_
_entity_poly.entity_id
_entity_poly.type
_entity_poly.pdbx_seq_one_letter_code
_entity_poly.pdbx_strand_id
1 'polypeptide(L)' 'MGAIELKSDLHKIIDKIQNEDLLASLYDFLKSRETTKSGNLWASLTSEQKEEVLMAYTDSEVEENLIDRSQFFASSK' A
#
# COMPACT_ATOMS: atom_id res chain seq x y z
N MET A 1 16.82 -17.86 -0.69
CA MET A 1 16.24 -18.02 0.65
C MET A 1 14.88 -18.67 0.54
N GLY A 2 14.69 -19.81 1.19
CA GLY A 2 13.38 -20.44 1.32
C GLY A 2 12.52 -19.75 2.39
N ALA A 3 11.21 -20.00 2.36
CA ALA A 3 10.27 -19.40 3.33
C ALA A 3 10.62 -19.73 4.80
N ILE A 4 11.23 -20.90 5.04
CA ILE A 4 11.66 -21.33 6.38
C ILE A 4 12.83 -20.47 6.88
N GLU A 5 13.84 -20.25 6.03
CA GLU A 5 15.01 -19.43 6.36
C GLU A 5 14.61 -17.98 6.61
N LEU A 6 13.74 -17.44 5.76
CA LEU A 6 13.25 -16.07 5.88
C LEU A 6 12.48 -15.84 7.19
N LYS A 7 11.62 -16.79 7.59
CA LYS A 7 10.91 -16.71 8.88
C LYS A 7 11.88 -16.75 10.05
N SER A 8 12.87 -17.65 10.01
CA SER A 8 13.89 -17.75 11.06
C SER A 8 14.65 -16.44 11.24
N ASP A 9 15.05 -15.81 10.14
CA ASP A 9 15.80 -14.56 10.18
C ASP A 9 14.95 -13.38 10.63
N LEU A 10 13.66 -13.34 10.26
CA LEU A 10 12.72 -12.34 10.75
C LEU A 10 12.57 -12.41 12.28
N HIS A 11 12.41 -13.61 12.85
CA HIS A 11 12.34 -13.78 14.32
C HIS A 11 13.60 -13.26 15.02
N LYS A 12 14.80 -13.58 14.50
CA LYS A 12 16.06 -13.07 15.06
C LYS A 12 16.18 -11.55 15.00
N ILE A 13 15.59 -10.91 13.99
CA ILE A 13 15.57 -9.44 13.88
C ILE A 13 14.62 -8.88 14.94
N ILE A 14 13.41 -9.43 15.05
CA ILE A 14 12.39 -9.02 16.02
C ILE A 14 12.93 -9.15 17.44
N ASP A 15 13.58 -10.26 17.78
CA ASP A 15 14.13 -10.52 19.13
C ASP A 15 15.19 -9.49 19.57
N LYS A 16 15.84 -8.81 18.61
CA LYS A 16 16.85 -7.77 18.90
C LYS A 16 16.25 -6.39 19.10
N ILE A 17 14.99 -6.16 18.70
CA ILE A 17 14.33 -4.87 18.85
C ILE A 17 13.96 -4.67 20.31
N GLN A 18 14.57 -3.67 20.95
CA GLN A 18 14.25 -3.27 22.33
C GLN A 18 13.27 -2.09 22.40
N ASN A 19 13.11 -1.35 21.29
CA ASN A 19 12.24 -0.20 21.21
C ASN A 19 10.78 -0.67 21.00
N GLU A 20 9.94 -0.42 21.98
CA GLU A 20 8.53 -0.86 21.99
C GLU A 20 7.71 -0.21 20.87
N ASP A 21 7.90 1.09 20.59
CA ASP A 21 7.18 1.81 19.53
C ASP A 21 7.47 1.23 18.14
N LEU A 22 8.73 0.85 17.90
CA LEU A 22 9.14 0.19 16.67
C LEU A 22 8.53 -1.21 16.55
N LEU A 23 8.47 -1.95 17.66
CA LEU A 23 7.87 -3.28 17.70
C LEU A 23 6.35 -3.21 17.45
N ALA A 24 5.66 -2.23 18.04
CA ALA A 24 4.25 -1.95 17.82
C ALA A 24 3.98 -1.58 16.35
N SER A 25 4.80 -0.69 15.78
CA SER A 25 4.69 -0.30 14.37
C SER A 25 4.88 -1.48 13.41
N LEU A 26 5.83 -2.37 13.71
CA LEU A 26 6.07 -3.57 12.92
C LEU A 26 4.92 -4.58 13.05
N TYR A 27 4.36 -4.73 14.26
CA TYR A 27 3.18 -5.55 14.51
C TYR A 27 1.98 -5.08 13.68
N ASP A 28 1.65 -3.78 13.76
CA ASP A 28 0.51 -3.21 13.02
C ASP A 28 0.70 -3.37 11.51
N PHE A 29 1.92 -3.15 11.02
CA PHE A 29 2.25 -3.36 9.61
C PHE A 29 2.01 -4.81 9.19
N LEU A 30 2.60 -5.79 9.89
CA LEU A 30 2.43 -7.21 9.55
C LEU A 30 0.97 -7.65 9.68
N LYS A 31 0.26 -7.16 10.71
CA LYS A 31 -1.15 -7.48 10.94
C LYS A 31 -2.07 -6.92 9.86
N SER A 32 -1.80 -5.69 9.41
CA SER A 32 -2.52 -5.08 8.29
C SER A 32 -2.34 -5.91 7.02
N ARG A 33 -1.13 -6.41 6.75
CA ARG A 33 -0.85 -7.23 5.55
C ARG A 33 -1.40 -8.66 5.65
N GLU A 34 -1.44 -9.25 6.84
CA GLU A 34 -2.06 -10.56 7.08
C GLU A 34 -3.58 -10.53 6.80
N THR A 35 -4.25 -9.46 7.21
CA THR A 35 -5.70 -9.30 7.08
C THR A 35 -6.13 -8.69 5.75
N THR A 36 -5.22 -7.99 5.06
CA THR A 36 -5.48 -7.41 3.74
C THR A 36 -5.47 -8.49 2.68
N LYS A 37 -6.65 -9.02 2.36
CA LYS A 37 -6.86 -9.74 1.10
C LYS A 37 -6.76 -8.74 -0.05
N SER A 38 -6.14 -9.16 -1.15
CA SER A 38 -6.16 -8.39 -2.40
C SER A 38 -7.59 -7.98 -2.72
N GLY A 39 -7.81 -6.70 -3.01
CA GLY A 39 -9.14 -6.16 -3.27
C GLY A 39 -9.87 -5.58 -2.05
N ASN A 40 -9.34 -5.64 -0.83
CA ASN A 40 -9.97 -5.01 0.34
C ASN A 40 -10.13 -3.49 0.19
N LEU A 41 -9.14 -2.80 -0.41
CA LEU A 41 -9.25 -1.37 -0.69
C LEU A 41 -10.42 -1.09 -1.64
N TRP A 42 -10.48 -1.79 -2.78
CA TRP A 42 -11.60 -1.71 -3.71
C TRP A 42 -12.93 -2.04 -3.02
N ALA A 43 -12.99 -3.09 -2.21
CA ALA A 43 -14.20 -3.49 -1.49
C ALA A 43 -14.68 -2.41 -0.51
N SER A 44 -13.75 -1.68 0.13
CA SER A 44 -14.05 -0.62 1.10
C SER A 44 -14.59 0.68 0.50
N LEU A 45 -14.42 0.90 -0.81
CA LEU A 45 -14.94 2.09 -1.49
C LEU A 45 -16.47 2.04 -1.60
N THR A 46 -17.11 3.20 -1.42
CA THR A 46 -18.53 3.40 -1.74
C THR A 46 -18.77 3.22 -3.24
N SER A 47 -20.04 3.08 -3.66
CA SER A 47 -20.38 2.98 -5.08
C SER A 47 -19.89 4.20 -5.88
N GLU A 48 -20.05 5.40 -5.32
CA GLU A 48 -19.63 6.66 -5.93
C GLU A 48 -18.11 6.72 -6.11
N GLN A 49 -17.35 6.34 -5.07
CA GLN A 49 -15.88 6.28 -5.15
C GLN A 49 -15.37 5.22 -6.14
N LYS A 50 -16.07 4.09 -6.27
CA LYS A 50 -15.74 3.08 -7.28
C LYS A 50 -15.96 3.61 -8.69
N GLU A 51 -17.06 4.33 -8.90
CA GLU A 51 -17.40 4.96 -10.17
C GLU A 51 -16.35 6.01 -10.55
N GLU A 52 -15.94 6.87 -9.61
CA GLU A 52 -14.87 7.85 -9.81
C GLU A 52 -13.55 7.19 -10.23
N VAL A 53 -13.16 6.08 -9.59
CA VAL A 53 -11.94 5.34 -9.96
C VAL A 53 -12.03 4.75 -11.37
N LEU A 54 -13.19 4.20 -11.77
CA LEU A 54 -13.39 3.65 -13.11
C LEU A 54 -13.44 4.75 -14.18
N MET A 55 -14.02 5.90 -13.86
CA MET A 55 -14.00 7.09 -14.71
C MET A 55 -12.56 7.56 -14.91
N ALA A 56 -11.80 7.77 -13.84
CA ALA A 56 -10.40 8.20 -13.93
C ALA A 56 -9.54 7.20 -14.74
N TYR A 57 -9.80 5.90 -14.61
CA TYR A 57 -9.16 4.87 -15.43
C TYR A 57 -9.48 5.04 -16.92
N THR A 58 -10.75 5.22 -17.26
CA THR A 58 -11.19 5.42 -18.65
C THR A 58 -10.64 6.73 -19.22
N ASP A 59 -10.69 7.81 -18.45
CA ASP A 59 -10.18 9.12 -18.83
C ASP A 59 -8.67 9.09 -19.08
N SER A 60 -7.93 8.23 -18.37
CA SER A 60 -6.48 8.06 -18.55
C SER A 60 -6.08 7.42 -19.89
N GLU A 61 -7.02 6.77 -20.59
CA GLU A 61 -6.77 6.27 -21.95
C GLU A 61 -6.77 7.40 -23.00
N VAL A 62 -7.22 8.60 -22.63
CA VAL A 62 -7.22 9.79 -23.48
C VAL A 62 -6.02 10.66 -23.12
N GLU A 63 -5.03 10.73 -24.01
CA GLU A 63 -3.78 11.49 -23.81
C GLU A 63 -4.03 12.96 -23.43
N GLU A 64 -5.09 13.58 -23.98
CA GLU A 64 -5.46 14.98 -23.71
C GLU A 64 -5.87 15.23 -22.26
N ASN A 65 -6.29 14.18 -21.54
CA ASN A 65 -6.63 14.26 -20.12
C ASN A 65 -5.42 14.07 -19.20
N LEU A 66 -4.28 13.66 -19.76
CA LEU A 66 -3.05 13.45 -19.00
C LEU A 66 -2.32 14.77 -18.81
N ILE A 67 -1.64 14.89 -17.67
CA ILE A 67 -0.73 15.98 -17.39
C ILE A 67 0.71 15.50 -17.44
N ASP A 68 1.60 16.39 -17.83
CA ASP A 68 3.03 16.10 -17.81
C ASP A 68 3.50 15.73 -16.41
N ARG A 69 4.41 14.76 -16.35
CA ARG A 69 5.02 14.31 -15.08
C ARG A 69 5.64 15.48 -14.31
N SER A 70 6.29 16.41 -15.00
CA SER A 70 6.90 17.60 -14.38
C SER A 70 5.85 18.50 -13.72
N GLN A 71 4.68 18.65 -14.35
CA GLN A 71 3.57 19.44 -13.84
C GLN A 71 2.95 18.80 -12.59
N PHE A 72 2.74 17.48 -12.59
CA PHE A 72 2.20 16.75 -11.43
C PHE A 72 3.04 16.95 -10.16
N PHE A 73 4.37 16.87 -10.27
CA PHE A 73 5.25 17.08 -9.11
C PHE A 73 5.40 18.55 -8.70
N ALA A 74 5.13 19.50 -9.61
CA ALA A 74 5.17 20.92 -9.28
C ALA A 74 3.96 21.36 -8.44
N SER A 75 2.79 20.73 -8.63
CA SER A 75 1.56 21.04 -7.89
C SER A 75 1.47 20.39 -6.49
N SER A 76 2.43 19.52 -6.13
CA SER A 76 2.41 18.77 -4.86
C SER A 76 3.22 19.44 -3.72
N LYS A 77 3.54 20.73 -3.84
CA LYS A 77 4.24 21.56 -2.85
C LYS A 77 3.33 22.65 -2.30
#